data_AF-A0A925W686-F1
#
_entry.id   AF-A0A925W686-F1
#
_cell.length_a   1.000
_cell.length_b   1.000
_cell.length_c   1.000
_cell.angle_alpha   90.00
_cell.angle_beta   90.00
_cell.angle_gamma   90.00
#
_symmetry.space_group_name_H-M   'P 1'
#
loop_
_entity.id
_entity.type
_entity.pdbx_description
1 polymer ?
#
loop_
_entity_poly.entity_id
_entity_poly.type
_entity_poly.pdbx_seq_one_letter_code
_entity_poly.pdbx_strand_id
1 'polypeptide(L)' 'AELVGVSRVTARRYLEHLAETGLAARDLRYGGTGRPQVEYRWRPGGMPGRA' A
#
# COMPACT_ATOMS: atom_id res chain seq x y z
N ALA A 1 -1.04 -10.08 -8.84
CA ALA A 1 -2.15 -10.61 -8.00
C ALA A 1 -2.13 -12.14 -7.91
N GLU A 2 -1.23 -12.82 -8.63
CA GLU A 2 -1.22 -14.28 -8.71
C GLU A 2 -0.53 -14.99 -7.54
N LEU A 3 0.11 -14.24 -6.63
CA LEU A 3 0.88 -14.82 -5.52
C LEU A 3 0.06 -15.08 -4.23
N VAL A 4 -1.17 -14.56 -4.11
CA VAL A 4 -1.94 -14.60 -2.84
C VAL A 4 -3.35 -15.19 -3.00
N GLY A 5 -3.74 -15.61 -4.21
CA GLY A 5 -5.07 -16.19 -4.45
C GLY A 5 -6.26 -15.24 -4.23
N VAL A 6 -6.01 -13.95 -3.99
CA VAL A 6 -7.03 -12.93 -3.76
C VAL A 6 -7.20 -12.02 -4.98
N SER A 7 -8.45 -11.58 -5.23
CA SER A 7 -8.74 -10.60 -6.27
C SER A 7 -7.96 -9.29 -6.03
N ARG A 8 -7.63 -8.58 -7.12
CA ARG A 8 -6.99 -7.25 -7.07
C ARG A 8 -7.76 -6.26 -6.19
N VAL A 9 -9.10 -6.36 -6.19
CA VAL A 9 -9.98 -5.52 -5.37
C VAL A 9 -9.82 -5.85 -3.89
N THR A 10 -9.78 -7.13 -3.54
CA THR A 10 -9.56 -7.59 -2.17
C THR A 10 -8.17 -7.17 -1.67
N ALA A 11 -7.14 -7.37 -2.50
CA ALA A 11 -5.79 -6.91 -2.19
C ALA A 11 -5.76 -5.40 -1.93
N ARG A 12 -6.42 -4.60 -2.76
CA ARG A 12 -6.53 -3.15 -2.55
C ARG A 12 -7.19 -2.80 -1.22
N ARG A 13 -8.32 -3.42 -0.87
CA ARG A 13 -9.01 -3.16 0.40
C ARG A 13 -8.12 -3.47 1.61
N TYR A 14 -7.38 -4.58 1.57
CA TYR A 14 -6.42 -4.91 2.62
C TYR A 14 -5.27 -3.91 2.69
N LEU A 15 -4.75 -3.46 1.55
CA LEU A 15 -3.69 -2.46 1.50
C LEU A 15 -4.17 -1.07 2.00
N GLU A 16 -5.43 -0.70 1.71
CA GLU A 16 -6.07 0.50 2.26
C GLU A 16 -6.14 0.40 3.79
N HIS A 17 -6.63 -0.72 4.33
CA HIS A 17 -6.67 -0.96 5.77
C HIS A 17 -5.28 -0.92 6.43
N LEU A 18 -4.27 -1.52 5.80
CA LEU A 18 -2.89 -1.47 6.29
C LEU A 18 -2.31 -0.06 6.27
N ALA A 19 -2.72 0.77 5.31
CA ALA A 19 -2.31 2.16 5.27
C ALA A 19 -3.01 3.01 6.34
N GLU A 20 -4.30 2.76 6.59
CA GLU A 20 -5.07 3.42 7.66
C GLU A 20 -4.51 3.08 9.05
N THR A 21 -4.04 1.86 9.25
CA THR A 21 -3.40 1.40 10.50
C THR A 21 -1.94 1.82 10.63
N GLY A 22 -1.39 2.53 9.63
CA GLY A 22 -0.01 3.04 9.64
C GLY A 22 1.07 1.99 9.32
N LEU A 23 0.67 0.75 9.03
CA LEU A 23 1.57 -0.36 8.67
C LEU A 23 2.05 -0.29 7.20
N ALA A 24 1.34 0.44 6.35
CA ALA A 24 1.73 0.73 4.97
C ALA A 24 1.65 2.23 4.66
N ALA A 25 2.43 2.67 3.68
CA ALA A 25 2.29 3.98 3.06
C ALA A 25 1.58 3.82 1.72
N ARG A 26 0.57 4.66 1.46
CA ARG A 26 0.07 4.89 0.11
C ARG A 26 0.92 5.97 -0.55
N ASP A 27 1.33 5.72 -1.78
CA ASP A 27 2.07 6.67 -2.60
C ASP A 27 1.45 6.73 -3.99
N LEU A 28 1.40 7.93 -4.57
CA LEU A 28 0.92 8.12 -5.93
C LEU A 28 2.13 8.17 -6.85
N ARG A 29 2.32 7.11 -7.62
CA ARG A 29 3.35 7.08 -8.63
C ARG A 29 2.83 7.71 -9.91
N TYR A 30 3.35 8.90 -10.19
CA TYR A 30 3.19 9.59 -11.46
C TYR A 30 4.33 9.16 -12.39
N GLY A 31 4.19 8.02 -13.05
CA GLY A 31 5.16 7.57 -14.05
C GLY A 31 4.81 8.11 -15.44
N GLY A 32 5.40 9.23 -15.86
CA GLY A 32 5.30 9.76 -17.23
C GLY A 32 3.88 9.93 -17.78
N THR A 33 3.75 10.03 -19.12
CA THR A 33 2.48 10.20 -19.86
C THR A 33 1.52 9.02 -19.63
N GLY A 34 0.82 9.01 -18.50
CA GLY A 34 -0.08 7.93 -18.10
C GLY A 34 -0.90 8.27 -16.85
N ARG A 35 -1.91 7.45 -16.56
CA ARG A 35 -2.74 7.60 -15.35
C ARG A 35 -1.89 7.32 -14.09
N PRO A 36 -2.00 8.14 -13.04
CA PRO A 36 -1.30 7.89 -11.79
C PRO A 36 -1.66 6.52 -11.22
N GLN A 37 -0.66 5.76 -10.79
CA GLN A 37 -0.84 4.46 -10.17
C GLN A 37 -0.66 4.60 -8.65
N VAL A 38 -1.56 3.98 -7.89
CA VAL A 38 -1.41 3.91 -6.43
C VAL A 38 -0.47 2.76 -6.11
N GLU A 39 0.66 3.06 -5.50
CA GLU A 39 1.57 2.07 -4.93
C GLU A 39 1.40 2.03 -3.41
N TYR A 40 1.42 0.83 -2.85
CA TYR A 40 1.45 0.61 -1.41
C TYR A 40 2.82 0.09 -1.03
N ARG A 41 3.50 0.78 -0.13
CA ARG A 41 4.80 0.37 0.41
C ARG A 41 4.64 -0.04 1.86
N TRP A 42 5.08 -1.25 2.18
CA TRP A 42 5.17 -1.71 3.57
C TRP A 42 6.08 -0.77 4.37
N ARG A 43 5.68 -0.43 5.60
CA ARG A 43 6.54 0.28 6.56
C ARG A 43 7.09 -0.73 7.56
N PRO A 44 8.27 -1.33 7.31
CA PRO A 44 8.93 -2.18 8.29
C PRO A 44 9.48 -1.28 9.40
N GLY A 45 8.64 -0.93 10.38
CA GLY A 45 9.05 0.01 11.43
C GLY A 45 7.91 0.68 12.18
N GLY A 46 6.82 -0.02 12.45
CA GLY A 46 5.89 0.37 13.50
C GLY A 46 6.48 0.01 14.88
N MET A 47 7.60 0.62 15.27
CA MET A 47 7.82 0.89 16.69
C MET A 47 7.08 2.20 16.97
N PRO A 48 5.93 2.19 17.67
CA PRO A 48 5.29 3.43 18.09
C PRO A 48 6.18 4.09 19.16
N GLY A 49 7.01 5.03 18.74
CA GLY A 49 7.85 5.83 19.61
C GLY A 49 9.31 5.36 19.67
N ARG A 50 10.18 6.12 19.00
CA ARG A 50 11.41 6.61 19.62
C ARG A 50 11.61 8.07 19.21
N ALA A 51 11.97 8.84 20.23
CA ALA A 51 12.13 10.29 20.31
C ALA A 51 13.03 10.89 19.22
#